data_AF-A0A9Q0YHW4-F1
#
_entry.id   AF-A0A9Q0YHW4-F1
#
_cell.length_a   1.000
_cell.length_b   1.000
_cell.length_c   1.000
_cell.angle_alpha   90.00
_cell.angle_beta   90.00
_cell.angle_gamma   90.00
#
_symmetry.space_group_name_H-M   'P 1'
#
loop_
_entity.id
_entity.type
_entity.pdbx_description
1 polymer ?
#
loop_
_entity_poly.entity_id
_entity_poly.type
_entity_poly.pdbx_seq_one_letter_code
_entity_poly.pdbx_strand_id
1 'polypeptide(L)'
;MIQKRAERLICGAMSSEHITPYLTRLHWLPVNQLIKLKLFVFVYLCVTGSSPSYLISDVVPSSTYNTHYLSLWSFSDRIRLHVPKTTLSSGDSGFCVAGPRLWNSLPRSIREALSLVVFKKCLKTYLFA
;
A
#
# COMPACT_ATOMS: atom_id res chain seq x y z
N MET A 1 4.16 -11.87 -16.77
CA MET A 1 3.78 -12.70 -17.94
C MET A 1 3.20 -14.06 -17.55
N ILE A 2 3.61 -14.66 -16.44
CA ILE A 2 3.12 -15.98 -15.99
C ILE A 2 1.65 -15.95 -15.53
N GLN A 3 1.25 -15.01 -14.66
CA GLN A 3 -0.14 -14.92 -14.17
C GLN A 3 -1.16 -14.76 -15.32
N LYS A 4 -0.86 -13.85 -16.25
CA LYS A 4 -1.67 -13.63 -17.46
C LYS A 4 -1.80 -14.87 -18.35
N ARG A 5 -0.75 -15.68 -18.45
CA ARG A 5 -0.78 -16.93 -19.24
C ARG A 5 -1.60 -18.01 -18.53
N ALA A 6 -1.45 -18.16 -17.21
CA ALA A 6 -2.22 -19.10 -16.41
C ALA A 6 -3.72 -18.77 -16.43
N GLU A 7 -4.08 -17.49 -16.31
CA GLU A 7 -5.48 -17.01 -16.42
C GLU A 7 -6.10 -17.37 -17.77
N ARG A 8 -5.38 -17.10 -18.86
CA ARG A 8 -5.85 -17.42 -20.21
C ARG A 8 -6.04 -18.93 -20.42
N LEU A 9 -5.14 -19.74 -19.88
CA LEU A 9 -5.25 -21.20 -19.93
C LEU A 9 -6.49 -21.70 -19.20
N ILE A 10 -6.76 -21.18 -17.99
CA ILE A 10 -7.90 -21.58 -17.16
C ILE A 10 -9.23 -21.11 -17.75
N CYS A 11 -9.28 -19.90 -18.31
CA CYS A 11 -10.49 -19.34 -18.91
C CYS A 11 -10.71 -19.73 -20.38
N GLY A 12 -9.76 -20.42 -21.02
CA GLY A 12 -9.82 -20.74 -22.44
C GLY A 12 -9.85 -19.49 -23.34
N ALA A 13 -9.28 -18.37 -22.87
CA ALA A 13 -9.38 -17.08 -23.54
C ALA A 13 -8.46 -17.00 -24.78
N MET A 14 -8.95 -16.37 -25.84
CA MET A 14 -8.17 -16.20 -27.07
C MET A 14 -7.03 -15.19 -26.88
N SER A 15 -5.94 -15.32 -27.65
CA SER A 15 -4.73 -14.49 -27.49
C SER A 15 -5.00 -12.97 -27.63
N SER A 16 -6.02 -12.60 -28.41
CA SER A 16 -6.43 -11.22 -28.70
C SER A 16 -7.37 -10.60 -27.64
N GLU A 17 -7.89 -11.39 -26.70
CA GLU A 17 -8.86 -10.88 -25.75
C GLU A 17 -8.20 -10.16 -24.58
N HIS A 18 -8.88 -9.10 -24.11
CA HIS A 18 -8.45 -8.35 -22.96
C HIS A 18 -8.57 -9.23 -21.70
N ILE A 19 -7.51 -9.28 -20.89
CA ILE A 19 -7.42 -10.23 -19.77
C ILE A 19 -8.13 -9.75 -18.50
N THR A 20 -8.37 -8.45 -18.38
CA THR A 20 -9.02 -7.82 -17.22
C THR A 20 -10.43 -8.36 -16.89
N PRO A 21 -11.34 -8.64 -17.85
CA PRO A 21 -12.63 -9.27 -17.54
C PRO A 21 -12.50 -10.70 -16.97
N TYR A 22 -11.44 -11.43 -17.31
CA TYR A 22 -11.21 -12.78 -16.78
C TYR A 22 -10.66 -12.73 -15.36
N LEU A 23 -9.77 -11.77 -15.09
CA LEU A 23 -9.23 -11.49 -13.75
C LEU A 23 -10.33 -11.17 -12.72
N THR A 24 -11.29 -10.33 -13.09
CA THR A 24 -12.42 -9.99 -12.22
C THR A 24 -13.32 -11.18 -11.98
N ARG A 25 -13.60 -11.99 -13.01
CA ARG A 25 -14.41 -13.21 -12.90
C ARG A 25 -13.76 -14.29 -12.02
N LEU A 26 -12.44 -14.39 -12.02
CA LEU A 26 -11.66 -15.30 -11.16
C LEU A 26 -11.44 -14.75 -9.73
N HIS A 27 -11.85 -13.51 -9.46
CA HIS A 27 -11.48 -12.77 -8.24
C HIS A 27 -9.97 -12.73 -7.98
N TRP A 28 -9.15 -12.80 -9.04
CA TRP A 28 -7.70 -12.78 -8.93
C TRP A 28 -7.21 -11.33 -8.91
N LEU A 29 -6.45 -10.99 -7.89
CA LEU A 29 -5.84 -9.66 -7.78
C LEU A 29 -4.65 -9.60 -8.75
N PRO A 30 -4.57 -8.62 -9.67
CA PRO A 30 -3.46 -8.54 -10.60
C PRO A 30 -2.13 -8.31 -9.87
N VAL A 31 -1.01 -8.82 -10.41
CA VAL A 31 0.34 -8.75 -9.80
C VAL A 31 0.67 -7.36 -9.24
N ASN A 32 0.38 -6.30 -9.99
CA ASN A 32 0.68 -4.92 -9.60
C ASN A 32 -0.04 -4.53 -8.29
N GLN A 33 -1.28 -4.99 -8.12
CA GLN A 33 -2.06 -4.75 -6.90
C GLN A 33 -1.60 -5.64 -5.76
N LEU A 34 -1.13 -6.88 -6.04
CA LEU A 34 -0.49 -7.73 -5.03
C LEU A 34 0.80 -7.11 -4.47
N ILE A 35 1.62 -6.49 -5.33
CA ILE A 35 2.83 -5.78 -4.90
C ILE A 35 2.45 -4.63 -3.95
N LYS A 36 1.46 -3.81 -4.34
CA LYS A 36 0.94 -2.74 -3.49
C LYS A 36 0.41 -3.27 -2.16
N LEU A 37 -0.38 -4.34 -2.18
CA LEU A 37 -0.93 -4.96 -0.96
C LEU A 37 0.18 -5.41 -0.01
N LYS A 38 1.22 -6.09 -0.51
CA LYS A 38 2.37 -6.50 0.31
C LYS A 38 3.08 -5.29 0.92
N LEU A 39 3.28 -4.25 0.13
CA LEU A 39 3.92 -3.01 0.58
C LEU A 39 3.08 -2.31 1.66
N PHE A 40 1.77 -2.22 1.49
CA PHE A 40 0.85 -1.69 2.51
C PHE A 40 0.88 -2.49 3.81
N VAL A 41 0.86 -3.82 3.73
CA VAL A 41 0.96 -4.69 4.91
C VAL A 41 2.28 -4.45 5.63
N PHE A 42 3.36 -4.26 4.90
CA PHE A 42 4.68 -4.00 5.48
C PHE A 42 4.72 -2.66 6.20
N VAL A 43 4.15 -1.61 5.62
CA VAL A 43 4.01 -0.30 6.28
C VAL A 43 3.14 -0.40 7.53
N TYR A 44 2.03 -1.14 7.48
CA TYR A 44 1.18 -1.40 8.65
C TYR A 44 1.95 -2.10 9.78
N LEU A 45 2.77 -3.10 9.45
CA LEU A 45 3.63 -3.78 10.42
C LEU A 45 4.68 -2.85 11.04
N CYS A 46 5.21 -1.90 10.26
CA CYS A 46 6.14 -0.89 10.78
C CYS A 46 5.42 0.09 11.73
N VAL A 47 4.23 0.57 11.36
CA VAL A 47 3.42 1.49 12.18
C VAL A 47 2.98 0.84 13.49
N THR A 48 2.65 -0.46 13.47
CA THR A 48 2.28 -1.24 14.66
C THR A 48 3.48 -1.70 15.49
N GLY A 49 4.72 -1.42 15.06
CA GLY A 49 5.94 -1.81 15.77
C GLY A 49 6.28 -3.31 15.72
N SER A 50 5.61 -4.08 14.86
CA SER A 50 5.84 -5.53 14.69
C SER A 50 6.90 -5.86 13.61
N SER A 51 7.57 -4.84 13.08
CA SER A 51 8.60 -4.94 12.04
C SER A 51 10.00 -4.79 12.64
N PRO A 52 11.07 -5.28 11.99
CA PRO A 52 12.43 -4.97 12.41
C PRO A 52 12.71 -3.48 12.60
N SER A 53 13.55 -3.16 13.59
CA SER A 53 13.84 -1.78 14.01
C SER A 53 14.35 -0.87 12.89
N TYR A 54 15.16 -1.41 11.97
CA TYR A 54 15.69 -0.66 10.82
C TYR A 54 14.60 -0.18 9.85
N LEU A 55 13.48 -0.89 9.76
CA LEU A 55 12.34 -0.50 8.91
C LEU A 55 11.41 0.46 9.62
N ILE A 56 11.29 0.31 10.94
CA ILE A 56 10.54 1.25 11.77
C ILE A 56 11.21 2.62 11.70
N SER A 57 12.55 2.69 11.75
CA SER A 57 13.28 3.96 11.60
C SER A 57 13.08 4.62 10.24
N ASP A 58 12.82 3.84 9.19
CA ASP A 58 12.51 4.36 7.85
C ASP A 58 11.08 4.91 7.74
N VAL A 59 10.18 4.47 8.61
CA VAL A 59 8.75 4.81 8.61
C VAL A 59 8.44 5.72 9.79
N VAL A 60 8.79 7.00 9.64
CA VAL A 60 8.65 7.98 10.72
C VAL A 60 7.26 8.65 10.70
N PRO A 61 6.54 8.71 11.84
CA PRO A 61 5.29 9.45 11.95
C PRO A 61 5.44 10.94 11.68
N SER A 62 4.38 11.55 11.15
CA SER A 62 4.39 12.98 10.82
C SER A 62 4.56 13.94 12.00
N SER A 63 4.26 13.45 13.20
CA SER A 63 4.41 14.19 14.44
C SER A 63 5.85 14.36 14.90
N THR A 64 6.78 13.50 14.48
CA THR A 64 8.15 13.48 15.03
C THR A 64 9.02 14.63 14.49
N TYR A 65 8.80 15.06 13.26
CA TYR A 65 9.64 16.10 12.62
C TYR A 65 9.03 17.51 12.64
N ASN A 66 7.73 17.65 12.92
CA ASN A 66 7.02 18.91 12.72
C ASN A 66 6.27 19.39 13.96
N THR A 67 6.96 19.50 15.10
CA THR A 67 6.37 19.97 16.37
C THR A 67 5.67 21.34 16.22
N HIS A 68 6.13 22.19 15.29
CA HIS A 68 5.61 23.54 15.06
C HIS A 68 4.39 23.63 14.12
N TYR A 69 4.11 22.60 13.32
CA TYR A 69 3.01 22.58 12.32
C TYR A 69 1.84 21.69 12.73
N LEU A 70 1.93 21.03 13.89
CA LEU A 70 0.87 20.20 14.46
C LEU A 70 -0.41 20.96 14.81
N SER A 71 -0.36 22.29 14.94
CA SER A 71 -1.52 23.13 15.23
C SER A 71 -2.45 23.34 14.03
N LEU A 72 -1.95 23.15 12.80
CA LEU A 72 -2.72 23.32 11.55
C LEU A 72 -3.19 21.99 10.95
N TRP A 73 -2.61 20.86 11.37
CA TRP A 73 -3.10 19.55 11.01
C TRP A 73 -4.16 19.13 12.01
N SER A 74 -5.41 19.07 11.54
CA SER A 74 -6.55 18.55 12.28
C SER A 74 -6.12 17.32 13.10
N PHE A 75 -6.49 17.25 14.38
CA PHE A 75 -6.28 16.11 15.31
C PHE A 75 -6.49 14.73 14.67
N SER A 76 -7.33 14.71 13.64
CA SER A 76 -7.69 13.65 12.73
C SER A 76 -6.56 13.06 11.83
N ASP A 77 -5.40 13.70 11.64
CA ASP A 77 -4.35 13.24 10.68
C ASP A 77 -3.07 12.68 11.33
N ARG A 78 -3.16 12.24 12.60
CA ARG A 78 -2.04 11.70 13.40
C ARG A 78 -1.38 10.42 12.84
N ILE A 79 -2.06 9.70 11.96
CA ILE A 79 -1.57 8.43 11.36
C ILE A 79 -0.93 8.66 9.98
N ARG A 80 -0.57 9.91 9.64
CA ARG A 80 0.23 10.20 8.44
C ARG A 80 1.70 9.96 8.72
N LEU A 81 2.39 9.51 7.69
CA LEU A 81 3.82 9.24 7.72
C LEU A 81 4.60 10.34 7.01
N HIS A 82 5.81 10.63 7.48
CA HIS A 82 6.73 11.51 6.79
C HIS A 82 7.08 10.93 5.42
N VAL A 83 7.02 11.75 4.37
CA VAL A 83 7.60 11.40 3.08
C VAL A 83 8.88 12.22 2.92
N PRO A 84 10.08 11.62 3.02
CA PRO A 84 11.31 12.36 2.81
C PRO A 84 11.38 12.87 1.37
N LYS A 85 11.95 14.06 1.18
CA LYS A 85 12.20 14.62 -0.14
C LYS A 85 13.46 13.98 -0.71
N THR A 86 13.32 13.31 -1.85
CA THR A 86 14.46 12.77 -2.61
C THR A 86 14.70 13.60 -3.85
N THR A 87 15.95 13.82 -4.19
CA THR A 87 16.37 14.51 -5.42
C THR A 87 16.58 13.55 -6.59
N LEU A 88 16.74 12.25 -6.31
CA LEU A 88 16.91 11.20 -7.32
C LEU A 88 15.64 10.36 -7.48
N SER A 89 15.30 10.03 -8.74
CA SER A 89 14.17 9.15 -9.10
C SER A 89 14.30 7.73 -8.52
N SER A 90 15.53 7.22 -8.37
CA SER A 90 15.78 5.95 -7.67
C SER A 90 15.45 6.03 -6.18
N GLY A 91 15.67 7.20 -5.57
CA GLY A 91 15.29 7.48 -4.18
C GLY A 91 13.78 7.46 -3.97
N ASP A 92 12.99 7.96 -4.93
CA ASP A 92 11.52 7.92 -4.86
C ASP A 92 10.96 6.49 -4.80
N SER A 93 11.70 5.52 -5.35
CA SER A 93 11.32 4.11 -5.36
C SER A 93 11.71 3.36 -4.08
N GLY A 94 12.53 3.97 -3.21
CA GLY A 94 12.95 3.39 -1.95
C GLY A 94 11.79 3.22 -0.97
N PHE A 95 11.86 2.21 -0.11
CA PHE A 95 10.78 1.92 0.85
C PHE A 95 10.46 3.11 1.76
N CYS A 96 11.48 3.85 2.21
CA CYS A 96 11.34 5.03 3.07
C CYS A 96 10.55 6.17 2.43
N VAL A 97 10.43 6.20 1.09
CA VAL A 97 9.64 7.19 0.35
C VAL A 97 8.33 6.58 -0.14
N ALA A 98 8.43 5.47 -0.88
CA ALA A 98 7.30 4.82 -1.52
C ALA A 98 6.29 4.28 -0.50
N GLY A 99 6.76 3.75 0.64
CA GLY A 99 5.92 3.26 1.75
C GLY A 99 5.03 4.36 2.34
N PRO A 100 5.62 5.41 2.93
CA PRO A 100 4.89 6.56 3.44
C PRO A 100 4.00 7.24 2.39
N ARG A 101 4.47 7.39 1.15
CA ARG A 101 3.70 7.99 0.05
C ARG A 101 2.44 7.18 -0.26
N LEU A 102 2.57 5.86 -0.38
CA LEU A 102 1.43 4.96 -0.61
C LEU A 102 0.49 4.95 0.59
N TRP A 103 1.01 4.84 1.81
CA TRP A 103 0.19 4.87 3.02
C TRP A 103 -0.65 6.14 3.12
N ASN A 104 -0.06 7.29 2.83
CA ASN A 104 -0.76 8.57 2.87
C ASN A 104 -1.83 8.73 1.78
N SER A 105 -1.80 7.94 0.71
CA SER A 105 -2.86 7.93 -0.31
C SER A 105 -4.06 7.07 0.08
N LEU A 106 -3.98 6.29 1.16
CA LEU A 106 -5.09 5.48 1.64
C LEU A 106 -6.16 6.32 2.36
N PRO A 107 -7.45 5.97 2.17
CA PRO A 107 -8.53 6.48 3.01
C PRO A 107 -8.25 6.22 4.50
N ARG A 108 -8.66 7.17 5.34
CA ARG A 108 -8.46 7.08 6.80
C ARG A 108 -9.12 5.84 7.39
N SER A 109 -10.33 5.51 6.93
CA SER A 109 -11.09 4.33 7.40
C SER A 109 -10.31 3.02 7.28
N ILE A 110 -9.41 2.92 6.30
CA ILE A 110 -8.54 1.74 6.12
C ILE A 110 -7.32 1.82 7.03
N ARG A 111 -6.73 3.01 7.21
CA ARG A 111 -5.55 3.22 8.07
C ARG A 111 -5.83 3.00 9.55
N GLU A 112 -7.04 3.28 10.00
CA GLU A 112 -7.49 3.10 11.39
C GLU A 112 -7.89 1.65 11.74
N ALA A 113 -7.64 0.69 10.84
CA ALA A 113 -7.96 -0.70 11.08
C ALA A 113 -7.22 -1.26 12.31
N LEU A 114 -8.00 -1.73 13.29
CA LEU A 114 -7.52 -2.24 14.58
C LEU A 114 -6.71 -3.53 14.49
N SER A 115 -6.81 -4.27 13.39
CA SER A 115 -6.04 -5.49 13.17
C SER A 115 -5.58 -5.64 11.73
N LEU A 116 -4.49 -6.38 11.55
CA LEU A 116 -3.93 -6.71 10.24
C LEU A 116 -4.92 -7.50 9.35
N VAL A 117 -5.81 -8.28 9.96
CA VAL A 117 -6.85 -9.04 9.23
C VAL A 117 -7.90 -8.08 8.66
N VAL A 118 -8.42 -7.17 9.48
CA VAL A 118 -9.39 -6.14 9.05
C VAL A 118 -8.75 -5.23 8.01
N PHE A 119 -7.51 -4.80 8.24
CA PHE A 119 -6.74 -4.00 7.29
C PHE A 119 -6.64 -4.67 5.92
N LYS A 120 -6.18 -5.93 5.86
CA LYS A 120 -6.08 -6.70 4.61
C LYS A 120 -7.43 -6.85 3.90
N LYS A 121 -8.52 -7.04 4.64
CA LYS A 121 -9.87 -7.17 4.07
C LYS A 121 -10.31 -5.86 3.42
N CYS A 122 -10.27 -4.75 4.15
CA CYS A 122 -10.64 -3.42 3.64
C CYS A 122 -9.76 -3.00 2.45
N LEU A 123 -8.46 -3.31 2.52
CA LEU A 123 -7.52 -2.96 1.48
C LEU A 123 -7.73 -3.78 0.21
N LYS A 124 -8.04 -5.07 0.32
CA LYS A 124 -8.46 -5.86 -0.86
C LYS A 124 -9.68 -5.24 -1.52
N THR A 125 -10.72 -4.90 -0.76
CA THR A 125 -11.91 -4.23 -1.29
C THR A 125 -11.55 -2.93 -2.02
N TYR A 126 -10.66 -2.11 -1.45
CA TYR A 126 -10.20 -0.87 -2.07
C TYR A 126 -9.39 -1.08 -3.36
N LEU A 127 -8.58 -2.15 -3.46
CA LEU A 127 -7.78 -2.43 -4.66
C LEU A 127 -8.57 -3.13 -5.78
N PHE A 128 -9.75 -3.68 -5.47
CA PHE A 128 -10.67 -4.28 -6.43
C PHE A 128 -11.76 -3.32 -6.92
N ALA A 129 -11.96 -2.19 -6.24
CA ALA A 129 -12.82 -1.09 -6.68
C ALA A 129 -12.16 -0.28 -7.80
#